data_AF-A0AA38NYM1-F1
#
_entry.id   AF-A0AA38NYM1-F1
#
_cell.length_a   1.000
_cell.length_b   1.000
_cell.length_c   1.000
_cell.angle_alpha   90.00
_cell.angle_beta   90.00
_cell.angle_gamma   90.00
#
_symmetry.space_group_name_H-M   'P 1'
#
loop_
_entity.id
_entity.type
_entity.pdbx_description
1 polymer ?
#
loop_
_entity_poly.entity_id
_entity_poly.type
_entity_poly.pdbx_seq_one_letter_code
_entity_poly.pdbx_strand_id
1 'polypeptide(L)'
;MTTPDSSVPRLVVVDDTDPTIQYSPASAFSLDSTGSLDLVGYGGPAFNKTLTGTTTNASLSYTFNGTFVRAMVAAVGTTYTWNCTVDGHLISSFTVDTNQVTNYIACDSAGILQGTTGEHTLDVNFAFRPTNTSDSQSLWLDDIQYQPLPSDPLDSVMLRVHNSDPSVSYSNSSGAWNWQGFGSNSTQITGTSMNFNFNGSSVTLYSVNFGSPTRFNASTAFYAIDSNPTVNFDLPGSATVQNTGNYSNIINYPLFTASNLSESSPHSLEVATSYNDSSSPQYLTINYFMVKTNPANSTSPEHASNSSSSSSPNSSNLSHGSDVGSIVGGIIGGLVGLAALIALIYYLRRRRRNQYSGMMLDLTGGGPGYYKLDGRGGDTLEVTPFVSPAPGSYPPAKYAEATAYTGQSSANSFATSGSGASPLPSASSSSSSSHPNRSSGWDPNRFVTSKNPRIMTVESDEQRRSQIRQHEDSGVRLPSVGHEEIVDVPPTYTES
;
A
#
# COMPACT_ATOMS: atom_id res chain seq x y z
N MET A 1 9.15 -9.32 8.75
CA MET A 1 7.88 -8.92 8.10
C MET A 1 8.05 -7.45 7.77
N THR A 2 7.61 -6.98 6.58
CA THR A 2 7.79 -5.57 6.21
C THR A 2 6.92 -4.67 7.08
N THR A 3 7.43 -3.48 7.38
CA THR A 3 6.70 -2.42 8.08
C THR A 3 5.56 -1.93 7.18
N PRO A 4 4.30 -1.97 7.62
CA PRO A 4 3.19 -1.48 6.81
C PRO A 4 3.32 0.01 6.53
N ASP A 5 3.13 0.45 5.28
CA ASP A 5 3.18 1.87 4.90
C ASP A 5 2.17 2.72 5.69
N SER A 6 1.06 2.13 6.17
CA SER A 6 0.09 2.80 7.03
C SER A 6 0.62 3.17 8.43
N SER A 7 1.70 2.54 8.88
CA SER A 7 2.37 2.87 10.15
C SER A 7 3.38 4.01 10.02
N VAL A 8 3.82 4.29 8.78
CA VAL A 8 4.75 5.37 8.42
C VAL A 8 4.20 6.14 7.22
N PRO A 9 3.06 6.84 7.38
CA PRO A 9 2.30 7.37 6.25
C PRO A 9 2.99 8.53 5.50
N ARG A 10 4.10 9.07 6.04
CA ARG A 10 4.89 10.12 5.41
C ARG A 10 6.36 9.73 5.41
N LEU A 11 6.96 9.67 4.23
CA LEU A 11 8.36 9.36 4.03
C LEU A 11 8.99 10.39 3.10
N VAL A 12 10.16 10.92 3.46
CA VAL A 12 11.03 11.61 2.50
C VAL A 12 11.61 10.56 1.56
N VAL A 13 11.61 10.86 0.27
CA VAL A 13 12.15 10.00 -0.79
C VAL A 13 13.38 10.67 -1.38
N VAL A 14 14.46 9.91 -1.42
CA VAL A 14 15.77 10.32 -1.91
C VAL A 14 16.03 9.50 -3.17
N ASP A 15 16.16 10.20 -4.28
CA ASP A 15 16.42 9.63 -5.60
C ASP A 15 17.78 8.93 -5.62
N ASP A 16 17.93 7.85 -6.40
CA ASP A 16 19.20 7.16 -6.57
C ASP A 16 20.31 8.08 -7.13
N THR A 17 19.95 9.17 -7.81
CA THR A 17 20.93 10.14 -8.32
C THR A 17 21.32 11.22 -7.31
N ASP A 18 20.82 11.16 -6.07
CA ASP A 18 21.15 12.13 -5.03
C ASP A 18 22.66 12.08 -4.70
N PRO A 19 23.38 13.22 -4.81
CA PRO A 19 24.83 13.26 -4.64
C PRO A 19 25.30 12.96 -3.21
N THR A 20 24.39 12.92 -2.23
CA THR A 20 24.70 12.56 -0.85
C THR A 20 24.75 11.04 -0.63
N ILE A 21 24.29 10.23 -1.60
CA ILE A 21 24.45 8.78 -1.58
C ILE A 21 25.88 8.43 -1.99
N GLN A 22 26.59 7.70 -1.12
CA GLN A 22 27.97 7.30 -1.35
C GLN A 22 28.05 5.89 -1.91
N TYR A 23 28.43 5.76 -3.18
CA TYR A 23 28.62 4.47 -3.87
C TYR A 23 30.08 4.00 -3.75
N SER A 24 30.29 2.75 -3.34
CA SER A 24 31.63 2.21 -3.07
C SER A 24 31.85 0.78 -3.63
N PRO A 25 32.89 0.56 -4.45
CA PRO A 25 33.62 1.58 -5.17
C PRO A 25 32.70 2.23 -6.22
N ALA A 26 32.77 3.56 -6.38
CA ALA A 26 31.93 4.27 -7.35
C ALA A 26 32.06 3.71 -8.78
N SER A 27 33.23 3.18 -9.15
CA SER A 27 33.48 2.56 -10.46
C SER A 27 32.71 1.26 -10.71
N ALA A 28 32.14 0.64 -9.68
CA ALA A 28 31.30 -0.55 -9.82
C ALA A 28 29.84 -0.22 -10.17
N PHE A 29 29.45 1.06 -10.11
CA PHE A 29 28.08 1.49 -10.34
C PHE A 29 27.91 2.16 -11.72
N SER A 30 26.74 1.96 -12.31
CA SER A 30 26.29 2.57 -13.56
C SER A 30 24.87 3.11 -13.41
N LEU A 31 24.61 4.26 -14.01
CA LEU A 31 23.29 4.87 -14.08
C LEU A 31 22.53 4.37 -15.32
N ASP A 32 21.33 3.83 -15.11
CA ASP A 32 20.31 3.72 -16.14
C ASP A 32 19.34 4.91 -16.01
N SER A 33 19.34 5.76 -17.04
CA SER A 33 18.40 6.90 -17.17
C SER A 33 17.42 6.69 -18.32
N THR A 34 17.38 5.47 -18.87
CA THR A 34 16.53 5.12 -20.02
C THR A 34 15.20 4.50 -19.60
N GLY A 35 15.05 4.15 -18.31
CA GLY A 35 13.90 3.43 -17.79
C GLY A 35 13.85 1.99 -18.32
N SER A 36 15.01 1.31 -18.45
CA SER A 36 15.07 0.00 -19.11
C SER A 36 14.27 -1.08 -18.38
N LEU A 37 14.02 -0.89 -17.08
CA LEU A 37 13.23 -1.80 -16.24
C LEU A 37 11.80 -1.32 -15.95
N ASP A 38 11.38 -0.15 -16.47
CA ASP A 38 10.08 0.46 -16.12
C ASP A 38 8.86 -0.39 -16.49
N LEU A 39 9.01 -1.25 -17.50
CA LEU A 39 7.96 -2.12 -18.05
C LEU A 39 8.18 -3.60 -17.74
N VAL A 40 9.19 -3.92 -16.91
CA VAL A 40 9.58 -5.28 -16.57
C VAL A 40 9.00 -5.66 -15.21
N GLY A 41 8.33 -6.82 -15.16
CA GLY A 41 7.66 -7.26 -13.94
C GLY A 41 6.45 -6.39 -13.57
N TYR A 42 5.91 -6.61 -12.36
CA TYR A 42 4.70 -5.92 -11.90
C TYR A 42 4.96 -4.75 -10.95
N GLY A 43 6.23 -4.41 -10.68
CA GLY A 43 6.63 -3.38 -9.71
C GLY A 43 6.33 -1.93 -10.11
N GLY A 44 6.04 -1.68 -11.40
CA GLY A 44 5.84 -0.34 -11.95
C GLY A 44 7.14 0.34 -12.39
N PRO A 45 7.06 1.57 -12.92
CA PRO A 45 8.24 2.34 -13.28
C PRO A 45 9.11 2.68 -12.06
N ALA A 46 10.41 2.80 -12.26
CA ALA A 46 11.32 3.31 -11.23
C ALA A 46 10.98 4.77 -10.89
N PHE A 47 11.31 5.19 -9.67
CA PHE A 47 11.20 6.58 -9.27
C PHE A 47 12.07 7.44 -10.18
N ASN A 48 11.50 8.54 -10.68
CA ASN A 48 12.14 9.44 -11.64
C ASN A 48 12.71 8.77 -12.93
N LYS A 49 12.37 7.50 -13.17
CA LYS A 49 12.89 6.66 -14.26
C LYS A 49 14.42 6.53 -14.26
N THR A 50 15.04 6.64 -13.09
CA THR A 50 16.47 6.45 -12.90
C THR A 50 16.74 5.26 -12.00
N LEU A 51 17.86 4.60 -12.24
CA LEU A 51 18.33 3.46 -11.47
C LEU A 51 19.86 3.48 -11.43
N THR A 52 20.46 3.39 -10.25
CA THR A 52 21.91 3.33 -10.09
C THR A 52 22.29 1.97 -9.53
N GLY A 53 22.98 1.17 -10.34
CA GLY A 53 23.18 -0.24 -10.03
C GLY A 53 24.54 -0.80 -10.38
N THR A 54 24.76 -2.05 -9.97
CA THR A 54 26.02 -2.76 -10.12
C THR A 54 25.77 -4.22 -10.53
N THR A 55 26.79 -4.86 -11.08
CA THR A 55 26.84 -6.30 -11.41
C THR A 55 27.92 -7.04 -10.62
N THR A 56 28.55 -6.35 -9.66
CA THR A 56 29.66 -6.87 -8.85
C THR A 56 29.45 -6.52 -7.38
N ASN A 57 30.24 -7.13 -6.50
CA ASN A 57 30.20 -6.78 -5.09
C ASN A 57 30.52 -5.29 -4.90
N ALA A 58 29.61 -4.58 -4.27
CA ALA A 58 29.72 -3.16 -4.01
C ALA A 58 28.81 -2.79 -2.83
N SER A 59 28.90 -1.57 -2.35
CA SER A 59 28.03 -1.04 -1.30
C SER A 59 27.62 0.38 -1.59
N LEU A 60 26.56 0.81 -0.91
CA LEU A 60 26.17 2.22 -0.82
C LEU A 60 25.94 2.60 0.64
N SER A 61 26.12 3.89 0.95
CA SER A 61 25.88 4.47 2.26
C SER A 61 25.11 5.77 2.13
N TYR A 62 24.16 6.01 3.03
CA TYR A 62 23.35 7.23 3.07
C TYR A 62 23.07 7.67 4.50
N THR A 63 23.32 8.94 4.77
CA THR A 63 23.10 9.55 6.08
C THR A 63 21.79 10.33 6.10
N PHE A 64 20.95 10.10 7.10
CA PHE A 64 19.63 10.70 7.23
C PHE A 64 19.32 11.06 8.68
N ASN A 65 18.34 11.95 8.88
CA ASN A 65 17.80 12.27 10.19
C ASN A 65 16.36 11.75 10.27
N GLY A 66 16.07 10.79 11.14
CA GLY A 66 14.76 10.16 11.12
C GLY A 66 14.57 8.95 12.04
N THR A 67 13.34 8.46 12.11
CA THR A 67 12.93 7.33 12.99
C THR A 67 12.65 6.03 12.23
N PHE A 68 12.82 6.03 10.90
CA PHE A 68 12.61 4.87 10.04
C PHE A 68 13.37 5.08 8.74
N VAL A 69 13.93 4.01 8.17
CA VAL A 69 14.52 4.03 6.81
C VAL A 69 14.24 2.73 6.07
N ARG A 70 14.13 2.83 4.75
CA ARG A 70 13.93 1.74 3.81
C ARG A 70 14.68 2.03 2.51
N ALA A 71 15.26 1.01 1.89
CA ALA A 71 15.81 1.10 0.54
C ALA A 71 14.93 0.33 -0.45
N MET A 72 14.62 0.96 -1.57
CA MET A 72 13.92 0.39 -2.70
C MET A 72 14.93 0.03 -3.79
N VAL A 73 14.80 -1.16 -4.38
CA VAL A 73 15.72 -1.65 -5.40
C VAL A 73 14.98 -2.19 -6.61
N ALA A 74 15.70 -2.27 -7.73
CA ALA A 74 15.38 -3.13 -8.85
C ALA A 74 16.42 -4.24 -9.00
N ALA A 75 16.03 -5.40 -9.50
CA ALA A 75 16.91 -6.56 -9.59
C ALA A 75 16.60 -7.45 -10.79
N VAL A 76 17.66 -7.91 -11.47
CA VAL A 76 17.57 -8.88 -12.58
C VAL A 76 18.50 -10.06 -12.29
N GLY A 77 18.00 -11.28 -12.48
CA GLY A 77 18.71 -12.52 -12.13
C GLY A 77 18.31 -13.05 -10.74
N THR A 78 19.01 -14.08 -10.24
CA THR A 78 18.61 -14.80 -9.01
C THR A 78 19.73 -15.08 -8.00
N THR A 79 20.99 -14.80 -8.34
CA THR A 79 22.16 -15.22 -7.52
C THR A 79 22.93 -14.04 -6.95
N TYR A 80 22.19 -13.12 -6.35
CA TYR A 80 22.73 -12.03 -5.55
C TYR A 80 22.09 -12.08 -4.16
N THR A 81 22.72 -11.40 -3.22
CA THR A 81 22.26 -11.21 -1.84
C THR A 81 22.65 -9.82 -1.42
N TRP A 82 21.97 -9.29 -0.41
CA TRP A 82 22.42 -8.08 0.24
C TRP A 82 22.20 -8.17 1.74
N ASN A 83 22.90 -7.31 2.45
CA ASN A 83 22.61 -7.00 3.84
C ASN A 83 22.46 -5.50 3.99
N CYS A 84 21.70 -5.10 5.00
CA CYS A 84 21.56 -3.70 5.35
C CYS A 84 21.85 -3.51 6.83
N THR A 85 22.54 -2.42 7.16
CA THR A 85 22.75 -2.00 8.54
C THR A 85 22.35 -0.54 8.71
N VAL A 86 21.87 -0.19 9.90
CA VAL A 86 21.78 1.22 10.34
C VAL A 86 22.68 1.39 11.55
N ASP A 87 23.63 2.32 11.46
CA ASP A 87 24.65 2.56 12.49
C ASP A 87 25.39 1.28 12.91
N GLY A 88 25.72 0.43 11.93
CA GLY A 88 26.34 -0.87 12.13
C GLY A 88 25.43 -1.97 12.68
N HIS A 89 24.15 -1.69 12.97
CA HIS A 89 23.18 -2.69 13.43
C HIS A 89 22.44 -3.30 12.25
N LEU A 90 22.42 -4.63 12.14
CA LEU A 90 21.72 -5.34 11.08
C LEU A 90 20.21 -5.09 11.14
N ILE A 91 19.64 -4.68 10.00
CA ILE A 91 18.19 -4.51 9.83
C ILE A 91 17.60 -5.60 8.93
N SER A 92 16.27 -5.65 8.83
CA SER A 92 15.59 -6.66 8.01
C SER A 92 15.97 -6.50 6.54
N SER A 93 16.41 -7.59 5.92
CA SER A 93 16.64 -7.67 4.46
C SER A 93 15.66 -8.69 3.86
N PHE A 94 15.10 -8.39 2.69
CA PHE A 94 14.08 -9.23 2.04
C PHE A 94 14.63 -9.89 0.77
N THR A 95 14.03 -10.98 0.32
CA THR A 95 14.48 -11.74 -0.86
C THR A 95 13.69 -11.35 -2.11
N VAL A 96 14.36 -11.00 -3.21
CA VAL A 96 13.69 -10.60 -4.47
C VAL A 96 12.60 -11.58 -4.89
N ASP A 97 11.43 -11.03 -5.21
CA ASP A 97 10.47 -11.72 -6.07
C ASP A 97 10.87 -11.47 -7.52
N THR A 98 11.26 -12.51 -8.24
CA THR A 98 11.70 -12.42 -9.63
C THR A 98 10.63 -11.87 -10.58
N ASN A 99 9.37 -11.82 -10.15
CA ASN A 99 8.27 -11.24 -10.89
C ASN A 99 8.09 -9.73 -10.62
N GLN A 100 8.60 -9.23 -9.50
CA GLN A 100 8.64 -7.81 -9.13
C GLN A 100 10.05 -7.28 -9.35
N VAL A 101 10.34 -6.85 -10.57
CA VAL A 101 11.69 -6.43 -10.96
C VAL A 101 12.09 -5.07 -10.38
N THR A 102 11.16 -4.16 -10.15
CA THR A 102 11.37 -2.78 -9.65
C THR A 102 10.60 -2.50 -8.37
N ASN A 103 10.87 -1.37 -7.71
CA ASN A 103 10.19 -0.93 -6.49
C ASN A 103 10.13 -2.04 -5.41
N TYR A 104 11.19 -2.85 -5.30
CA TYR A 104 11.28 -3.93 -4.34
C TYR A 104 11.87 -3.42 -3.03
N ILE A 105 11.26 -3.78 -1.89
CA ILE A 105 11.78 -3.38 -0.58
C ILE A 105 13.03 -4.21 -0.27
N ALA A 106 14.21 -3.65 -0.46
CA ALA A 106 15.47 -4.36 -0.16
C ALA A 106 15.61 -4.60 1.34
N CYS A 107 15.40 -3.54 2.11
CA CYS A 107 15.49 -3.57 3.56
C CYS A 107 14.66 -2.49 4.22
N ASP A 108 14.27 -2.73 5.47
CA ASP A 108 13.62 -1.74 6.31
C ASP A 108 14.14 -1.81 7.76
N SER A 109 14.19 -0.65 8.41
CA SER A 109 14.66 -0.55 9.81
C SER A 109 13.63 -1.08 10.80
N ALA A 110 12.39 -1.28 10.37
CA ALA A 110 11.26 -1.60 11.24
C ALA A 110 11.22 -0.66 12.46
N GLY A 111 11.02 -1.21 13.66
CA GLY A 111 11.01 -0.46 14.92
C GLY A 111 12.39 -0.20 15.54
N ILE A 112 13.51 -0.53 14.87
CA ILE A 112 14.85 -0.42 15.46
C ILE A 112 15.19 1.03 15.82
N LEU A 113 14.74 1.99 15.01
CA LEU A 113 14.97 3.43 15.19
C LEU A 113 13.81 4.12 15.93
N GLN A 114 12.88 3.35 16.50
CA GLN A 114 11.74 3.95 17.18
C GLN A 114 12.19 4.65 18.46
N GLY A 115 11.99 5.97 18.51
CA GLY A 115 12.37 6.81 19.66
C GLY A 115 13.84 7.20 19.68
N THR A 116 14.63 6.84 18.66
CA THR A 116 15.93 7.47 18.45
C THR A 116 15.72 8.86 17.88
N THR A 117 16.67 9.74 18.16
CA THR A 117 16.71 11.10 17.62
C THR A 117 18.09 11.34 17.07
N GLY A 118 18.17 11.94 15.90
CA GLY A 118 19.42 12.39 15.32
C GLY A 118 19.78 11.65 14.03
N GLU A 119 21.03 11.89 13.65
CA GLU A 119 21.60 11.40 12.40
C GLU A 119 21.92 9.91 12.49
N HIS A 120 21.55 9.19 11.44
CA HIS A 120 21.72 7.75 11.26
C HIS A 120 22.35 7.49 9.90
N THR A 121 23.09 6.39 9.78
CA THR A 121 23.69 5.98 8.50
C THR A 121 23.17 4.61 8.09
N LEU A 122 22.48 4.55 6.95
CA LEU A 122 22.11 3.32 6.27
C LEU A 122 23.27 2.85 5.40
N ASP A 123 23.73 1.62 5.60
CA ASP A 123 24.65 0.94 4.68
C ASP A 123 23.96 -0.25 4.04
N VAL A 124 24.12 -0.40 2.72
CA VAL A 124 23.62 -1.56 1.97
C VAL A 124 24.79 -2.19 1.24
N ASN A 125 25.09 -3.47 1.51
CA ASN A 125 26.16 -4.19 0.82
C ASN A 125 25.57 -5.23 -0.12
N PHE A 126 25.87 -5.08 -1.41
CA PHE A 126 25.50 -6.00 -2.46
C PHE A 126 26.59 -7.08 -2.63
N ALA A 127 26.16 -8.33 -2.67
CA ALA A 127 27.04 -9.48 -2.84
C ALA A 127 26.50 -10.39 -3.95
N PHE A 128 27.35 -10.67 -4.94
CA PHE A 128 27.06 -11.52 -6.08
C PHE A 128 27.80 -12.84 -5.94
N ARG A 129 27.14 -13.94 -6.30
CA ARG A 129 27.80 -15.25 -6.37
C ARG A 129 28.26 -15.49 -7.80
N PRO A 130 29.49 -15.98 -8.03
CA PRO A 130 29.91 -16.40 -9.35
C PRO A 130 28.95 -17.46 -9.88
N THR A 131 28.35 -17.20 -11.05
CA THR A 131 27.55 -18.20 -11.77
C THR A 131 28.29 -18.66 -13.00
N ASN A 132 28.20 -19.96 -13.28
CA ASN A 132 28.69 -20.53 -14.54
C ASN A 132 27.73 -20.24 -15.71
N THR A 133 26.57 -19.63 -15.45
CA THR A 133 25.61 -19.25 -16.48
C THR A 133 25.88 -17.82 -16.96
N SER A 134 25.64 -17.59 -18.25
CA SER A 134 25.73 -16.29 -18.91
C SER A 134 24.57 -15.36 -18.56
N ASP A 135 23.84 -15.62 -17.48
CA ASP A 135 22.67 -14.84 -17.11
C ASP A 135 23.14 -13.49 -16.55
N SER A 136 22.69 -12.41 -17.17
CA SER A 136 22.98 -11.06 -16.70
C SER A 136 22.36 -10.84 -15.32
N GLN A 137 23.19 -10.59 -14.31
CA GLN A 137 22.77 -10.26 -12.96
C GLN A 137 23.07 -8.82 -12.65
N SER A 138 22.09 -8.12 -12.08
CA SER A 138 22.26 -6.73 -11.68
C SER A 138 21.34 -6.37 -10.52
N LEU A 139 21.85 -5.52 -9.63
CA LEU A 139 21.12 -4.89 -8.54
C LEU A 139 21.20 -3.38 -8.70
N TRP A 140 20.07 -2.71 -8.55
CA TRP A 140 19.94 -1.27 -8.76
C TRP A 140 19.24 -0.65 -7.57
N LEU A 141 19.78 0.45 -7.06
CA LEU A 141 19.02 1.34 -6.16
C LEU A 141 18.02 2.13 -7.01
N ASP A 142 16.79 2.23 -6.50
CA ASP A 142 15.70 3.05 -7.05
C ASP A 142 15.54 4.32 -6.20
N ASP A 143 15.22 4.14 -4.91
CA ASP A 143 15.11 5.25 -3.98
C ASP A 143 15.39 4.81 -2.53
N ILE A 144 15.72 5.78 -1.68
CA ILE A 144 15.78 5.61 -0.22
C ILE A 144 14.64 6.40 0.41
N GLN A 145 13.88 5.76 1.29
CA GLN A 145 12.74 6.35 1.97
C GLN A 145 13.01 6.42 3.46
N TYR A 146 12.83 7.57 4.10
CA TYR A 146 12.95 7.68 5.55
C TYR A 146 11.85 8.54 6.16
N GLN A 147 11.52 8.26 7.42
CA GLN A 147 10.59 9.08 8.19
C GLN A 147 11.37 10.20 8.87
N PRO A 148 11.19 11.47 8.46
CA PRO A 148 11.91 12.59 9.05
C PRO A 148 11.47 12.83 10.50
N LEU A 149 12.29 13.52 11.30
CA LEU A 149 11.86 13.96 12.63
C LEU A 149 10.76 15.03 12.51
N PRO A 150 9.85 15.14 13.50
CA PRO A 150 8.81 16.18 13.49
C PRO A 150 9.33 17.62 13.42
N SER A 151 10.58 17.85 13.84
CA SER A 151 11.27 19.14 13.80
C SER A 151 12.06 19.39 12.52
N ASP A 152 12.23 18.38 11.66
CA ASP A 152 13.06 18.52 10.47
C ASP A 152 12.35 19.43 9.45
N PRO A 153 13.07 20.40 8.86
CA PRO A 153 12.52 21.20 7.80
C PRO A 153 12.29 20.32 6.57
N LEU A 154 11.04 20.24 6.11
CA LEU A 154 10.67 19.52 4.90
C LEU A 154 10.76 20.46 3.70
N ASP A 155 11.90 21.11 3.52
CA ASP A 155 12.08 22.14 2.50
C ASP A 155 12.54 21.54 1.18
N SER A 156 11.73 21.71 0.13
CA SER A 156 12.07 21.25 -1.22
C SER A 156 12.39 19.74 -1.34
N VAL A 157 11.84 18.92 -0.44
CA VAL A 157 12.01 17.47 -0.45
C VAL A 157 10.91 16.80 -1.27
N MET A 158 11.17 15.58 -1.75
CA MET A 158 10.13 14.71 -2.27
C MET A 158 9.52 13.94 -1.11
N LEU A 159 8.23 14.15 -0.86
CA LEU A 159 7.49 13.50 0.22
C LEU A 159 6.49 12.50 -0.36
N ARG A 160 6.66 11.23 0.00
CA ARG A 160 5.67 10.17 -0.20
C ARG A 160 4.62 10.25 0.90
N VAL A 161 3.35 10.41 0.52
CA VAL A 161 2.21 10.47 1.43
C VAL A 161 1.27 9.30 1.13
N HIS A 162 1.20 8.34 2.05
CA HIS A 162 0.34 7.16 1.93
C HIS A 162 -1.15 7.55 2.00
N ASN A 163 -2.00 6.76 1.37
CA ASN A 163 -3.45 7.01 1.29
C ASN A 163 -4.19 6.97 2.64
N SER A 164 -3.53 6.47 3.70
CA SER A 164 -4.05 6.44 5.07
C SER A 164 -3.63 7.67 5.88
N ASP A 165 -2.90 8.61 5.28
CA ASP A 165 -2.52 9.85 5.95
C ASP A 165 -3.78 10.65 6.33
N PRO A 166 -3.83 11.27 7.53
CA PRO A 166 -4.98 12.07 7.96
C PRO A 166 -5.34 13.25 7.03
N SER A 167 -4.42 13.71 6.17
CA SER A 167 -4.72 14.74 5.17
C SER A 167 -5.45 14.21 3.93
N VAL A 168 -5.56 12.89 3.78
CA VAL A 168 -6.37 12.22 2.76
C VAL A 168 -7.72 11.87 3.36
N SER A 169 -8.78 12.35 2.71
CA SER A 169 -10.16 12.12 3.12
C SER A 169 -10.97 11.58 1.96
N TYR A 170 -11.83 10.61 2.25
CA TYR A 170 -12.66 9.95 1.25
C TYR A 170 -14.11 10.40 1.42
N SER A 171 -14.79 10.75 0.33
CA SER A 171 -16.24 11.03 0.36
C SER A 171 -17.01 9.71 0.51
N ASN A 172 -16.97 9.16 1.73
CA ASN A 172 -17.51 7.83 2.02
C ASN A 172 -19.00 7.85 2.41
N SER A 173 -19.71 8.96 2.13
CA SER A 173 -21.15 9.06 2.40
C SER A 173 -21.96 7.98 1.68
N SER A 174 -21.41 7.38 0.62
CA SER A 174 -22.00 6.29 -0.16
C SER A 174 -21.46 4.89 0.17
N GLY A 175 -20.41 4.75 0.99
CA GLY A 175 -19.71 3.47 1.16
C GLY A 175 -18.96 3.01 -0.11
N ALA A 176 -18.67 3.93 -1.03
CA ALA A 176 -18.17 3.59 -2.35
C ALA A 176 -16.67 3.22 -2.40
N TRP A 177 -15.90 3.64 -1.40
CA TRP A 177 -14.48 3.32 -1.29
C TRP A 177 -14.26 1.98 -0.61
N ASN A 178 -13.53 1.09 -1.27
CA ASN A 178 -13.22 -0.24 -0.78
C ASN A 178 -11.73 -0.53 -0.90
N TRP A 179 -11.21 -1.25 0.08
CA TRP A 179 -9.87 -1.81 0.04
C TRP A 179 -9.80 -2.93 -1.02
N GLN A 180 -8.85 -2.83 -1.95
CA GLN A 180 -8.63 -3.86 -3.01
C GLN A 180 -7.25 -4.54 -2.90
N GLY A 181 -6.58 -4.40 -1.75
CA GLY A 181 -5.22 -4.93 -1.56
C GLY A 181 -4.13 -3.93 -1.95
N PHE A 182 -2.88 -4.38 -1.89
CA PHE A 182 -1.68 -3.61 -2.28
C PHE A 182 -1.52 -2.24 -1.59
N GLY A 183 -2.01 -2.06 -0.36
CA GLY A 183 -1.91 -0.73 0.27
C GLY A 183 -3.04 0.23 -0.13
N SER A 184 -3.95 -0.17 -1.01
CA SER A 184 -4.75 0.78 -1.78
C SER A 184 -6.26 0.79 -1.49
N ASN A 185 -6.83 1.99 -1.54
CA ASN A 185 -8.28 2.23 -1.55
C ASN A 185 -8.74 2.52 -2.98
N SER A 186 -9.89 2.00 -3.36
CA SER A 186 -10.37 2.13 -4.74
C SER A 186 -11.89 2.28 -4.85
N THR A 187 -12.34 2.75 -6.01
CA THR A 187 -13.75 2.86 -6.37
C THR A 187 -13.97 2.74 -7.88
N GLN A 188 -15.13 2.19 -8.25
CA GLN A 188 -15.68 2.19 -9.61
C GLN A 188 -16.95 3.04 -9.73
N ILE A 189 -17.46 3.55 -8.61
CA ILE A 189 -18.74 4.25 -8.58
C ILE A 189 -18.50 5.68 -9.05
N THR A 190 -19.09 6.05 -10.18
CA THR A 190 -19.04 7.40 -10.77
C THR A 190 -19.36 8.49 -9.76
N GLY A 191 -18.60 9.59 -9.79
CA GLY A 191 -18.79 10.75 -8.92
C GLY A 191 -18.31 10.53 -7.48
N THR A 192 -17.72 9.38 -7.18
CA THR A 192 -17.05 9.15 -5.90
C THR A 192 -15.72 9.88 -5.90
N SER A 193 -15.44 10.64 -4.84
CA SER A 193 -14.26 11.50 -4.75
C SER A 193 -13.41 11.26 -3.51
N MET A 194 -12.19 11.76 -3.54
CA MET A 194 -11.31 11.90 -2.40
C MET A 194 -10.71 13.30 -2.41
N ASN A 195 -10.40 13.84 -1.24
CA ASN A 195 -9.71 15.11 -1.08
C ASN A 195 -8.38 14.89 -0.37
N PHE A 196 -7.33 15.56 -0.83
CA PHE A 196 -5.99 15.55 -0.27
C PHE A 196 -5.49 16.98 -0.09
N ASN A 197 -5.24 17.37 1.16
CA ASN A 197 -4.63 18.66 1.48
C ASN A 197 -3.11 18.51 1.57
N PHE A 198 -2.37 19.36 0.87
CA PHE A 198 -0.91 19.31 0.86
C PHE A 198 -0.27 20.70 0.72
N ASN A 199 1.02 20.79 1.02
CA ASN A 199 1.83 22.00 0.83
C ASN A 199 3.02 21.64 -0.06
N GLY A 200 2.99 22.07 -1.32
CA GLY A 200 4.04 21.71 -2.28
C GLY A 200 3.82 22.32 -3.66
N SER A 201 4.89 22.32 -4.45
CA SER A 201 4.95 22.88 -5.81
C SER A 201 4.55 21.87 -6.89
N SER A 202 4.50 20.59 -6.55
CA SER A 202 3.95 19.53 -7.40
C SER A 202 3.34 18.39 -6.59
N VAL A 203 2.42 17.66 -7.23
CA VAL A 203 1.84 16.41 -6.72
C VAL A 203 1.67 15.40 -7.85
N THR A 204 2.06 14.15 -7.60
CA THR A 204 1.84 13.00 -8.48
C THR A 204 1.01 11.95 -7.75
N LEU A 205 -0.07 11.48 -8.37
CA LEU A 205 -0.86 10.36 -7.85
C LEU A 205 -0.31 9.03 -8.36
N TYR A 206 0.02 8.13 -7.44
CA TYR A 206 0.39 6.75 -7.73
C TYR A 206 -0.75 5.80 -7.39
N SER A 207 -0.93 4.80 -8.25
CA SER A 207 -2.07 3.88 -8.26
C SER A 207 -1.62 2.43 -8.45
N VAL A 208 -2.60 1.53 -8.49
CA VAL A 208 -2.45 0.15 -8.95
C VAL A 208 -3.22 0.02 -10.26
N ASN A 209 -2.53 -0.35 -11.33
CA ASN A 209 -3.19 -0.74 -12.58
C ASN A 209 -3.55 -2.23 -12.50
N PHE A 210 -4.84 -2.53 -12.43
CA PHE A 210 -5.33 -3.90 -12.21
C PHE A 210 -5.45 -4.64 -13.55
N GLY A 211 -4.95 -5.87 -13.58
CA GLY A 211 -4.96 -6.71 -14.77
C GLY A 211 -5.26 -8.18 -14.56
N SER A 212 -5.19 -8.66 -13.32
CA SER A 212 -5.36 -10.09 -13.01
C SER A 212 -6.07 -10.28 -11.66
N PRO A 213 -6.97 -11.27 -11.54
CA PRO A 213 -7.38 -12.26 -12.56
C PRO A 213 -8.42 -11.72 -13.54
N THR A 214 -9.00 -10.56 -13.26
CA THR A 214 -10.02 -9.90 -14.08
C THR A 214 -9.39 -8.88 -14.99
N ARG A 215 -9.85 -8.82 -16.25
CA ARG A 215 -9.48 -7.77 -17.19
C ARG A 215 -10.42 -6.59 -17.06
N PHE A 216 -9.84 -5.40 -17.08
CA PHE A 216 -10.51 -4.13 -16.93
C PHE A 216 -10.33 -3.30 -18.20
N ASN A 217 -11.40 -2.64 -18.59
CA ASN A 217 -11.38 -1.69 -19.70
C ASN A 217 -10.85 -0.35 -19.21
N ALA A 218 -10.17 0.39 -20.10
CA ALA A 218 -9.73 1.73 -19.80
C ALA A 218 -10.93 2.61 -19.41
N SER A 219 -10.69 3.52 -18.47
CA SER A 219 -11.68 4.42 -17.92
C SER A 219 -11.12 5.84 -17.83
N THR A 220 -11.92 6.78 -17.37
CA THR A 220 -11.46 8.16 -17.13
C THR A 220 -11.76 8.57 -15.70
N ALA A 221 -10.94 9.47 -15.19
CA ALA A 221 -11.13 10.17 -13.94
C ALA A 221 -10.78 11.65 -14.13
N PHE A 222 -11.03 12.46 -13.11
CA PHE A 222 -10.66 13.87 -13.15
C PHE A 222 -10.09 14.30 -11.80
N TYR A 223 -9.32 15.38 -11.84
CA TYR A 223 -8.86 16.06 -10.64
C TYR A 223 -9.10 17.57 -10.73
N ALA A 224 -9.19 18.23 -9.57
CA ALA A 224 -9.20 19.68 -9.44
C ALA A 224 -8.30 20.10 -8.29
N ILE A 225 -7.61 21.24 -8.45
CA ILE A 225 -6.74 21.82 -7.40
C ILE A 225 -7.24 23.22 -7.11
N ASP A 226 -7.48 23.56 -5.84
CA ASP A 226 -7.88 24.90 -5.37
C ASP A 226 -9.13 25.49 -6.04
N SER A 227 -10.15 24.66 -6.29
CA SER A 227 -11.36 25.04 -7.02
C SER A 227 -11.14 25.47 -8.48
N ASN A 228 -9.96 25.21 -9.05
CA ASN A 228 -9.73 25.37 -10.48
C ASN A 228 -10.59 24.38 -11.29
N PRO A 229 -10.81 24.65 -12.59
CA PRO A 229 -11.52 23.72 -13.47
C PRO A 229 -10.91 22.31 -13.44
N THR A 230 -11.78 21.31 -13.55
CA THR A 230 -11.37 19.90 -13.53
C THR A 230 -10.52 19.53 -14.75
N VAL A 231 -9.47 18.75 -14.53
CA VAL A 231 -8.62 18.16 -15.58
C VAL A 231 -8.87 16.67 -15.65
N ASN A 232 -9.28 16.17 -16.81
CA ASN A 232 -9.48 14.74 -17.05
C ASN A 232 -8.13 14.04 -17.24
N PHE A 233 -8.05 12.79 -16.79
CA PHE A 233 -6.93 11.89 -17.06
C PHE A 233 -7.43 10.46 -17.28
N ASP A 234 -6.62 9.68 -17.97
CA ASP A 234 -6.94 8.30 -18.32
C ASP A 234 -6.57 7.35 -17.17
N LEU A 235 -7.48 6.43 -16.88
CA LEU A 235 -7.21 5.25 -16.10
C LEU A 235 -6.95 4.11 -17.10
N PRO A 236 -5.70 3.65 -17.25
CA PRO A 236 -5.37 2.67 -18.27
C PRO A 236 -6.12 1.37 -18.02
N GLY A 237 -6.48 0.68 -19.09
CA GLY A 237 -6.98 -0.69 -18.98
C GLY A 237 -5.88 -1.65 -18.51
N SER A 238 -6.27 -2.91 -18.33
CA SER A 238 -5.33 -3.96 -17.94
C SER A 238 -4.14 -4.04 -18.90
N ALA A 239 -2.94 -4.08 -18.33
CA ALA A 239 -1.69 -4.14 -19.08
C ALA A 239 -0.96 -5.46 -18.86
N THR A 240 -0.16 -5.85 -19.85
CA THR A 240 0.73 -7.02 -19.79
C THR A 240 2.12 -6.60 -19.36
N VAL A 241 2.80 -7.42 -18.56
CA VAL A 241 4.21 -7.19 -18.20
C VAL A 241 5.14 -7.77 -19.26
N GLN A 242 6.19 -7.05 -19.65
CA GLN A 242 6.97 -7.36 -20.86
C GLN A 242 7.68 -8.72 -20.80
N ASN A 243 8.17 -9.12 -19.63
CA ASN A 243 8.91 -10.37 -19.44
C ASN A 243 8.04 -11.64 -19.48
N THR A 244 6.76 -11.54 -19.09
CA THR A 244 5.86 -12.72 -19.07
C THR A 244 4.80 -12.70 -20.17
N GLY A 245 4.49 -11.52 -20.72
CA GLY A 245 3.36 -11.32 -21.65
C GLY A 245 1.99 -11.50 -20.99
N ASN A 246 1.92 -11.76 -19.68
CA ASN A 246 0.67 -11.97 -18.96
C ASN A 246 0.13 -10.66 -18.39
N TYR A 247 -1.19 -10.56 -18.33
CA TYR A 247 -1.84 -9.50 -17.58
C TYR A 247 -1.51 -9.63 -16.09
N SER A 248 -1.15 -8.51 -15.47
CA SER A 248 -0.76 -8.48 -14.06
C SER A 248 -1.28 -7.21 -13.39
N ASN A 249 -1.29 -7.20 -12.06
CA ASN A 249 -1.57 -5.98 -11.29
C ASN A 249 -0.25 -5.21 -11.16
N ILE A 250 -0.11 -4.11 -11.89
CA ILE A 250 1.10 -3.28 -11.87
C ILE A 250 0.94 -2.27 -10.74
N ILE A 251 1.79 -2.37 -9.72
CA ILE A 251 1.83 -1.43 -8.60
C ILE A 251 2.69 -0.19 -8.95
N ASN A 252 2.65 0.83 -8.10
CA ASN A 252 3.39 2.09 -8.28
C ASN A 252 3.18 2.74 -9.66
N TYR A 253 1.96 2.67 -10.19
CA TYR A 253 1.64 3.20 -11.50
C TYR A 253 1.28 4.70 -11.42
N PRO A 254 2.06 5.62 -12.01
CA PRO A 254 1.76 7.05 -11.97
C PRO A 254 0.57 7.37 -12.90
N LEU A 255 -0.47 8.02 -12.38
CA LEU A 255 -1.66 8.39 -13.16
C LEU A 255 -1.57 9.79 -13.74
N PHE A 256 -1.20 10.77 -12.92
CA PHE A 256 -1.01 12.15 -13.36
C PHE A 256 0.00 12.87 -12.46
N THR A 257 0.55 13.96 -12.99
CA THR A 257 1.36 14.92 -12.22
C THR A 257 0.82 16.33 -12.46
N ALA A 258 0.56 17.05 -11.38
CA ALA A 258 0.31 18.48 -11.40
C ALA A 258 1.56 19.20 -10.89
N SER A 259 2.11 20.12 -11.69
CA SER A 259 3.36 20.83 -11.41
C SER A 259 3.15 22.34 -11.51
N ASN A 260 4.16 23.11 -11.08
CA ASN A 260 4.14 24.58 -11.10
C ASN A 260 2.98 25.16 -10.28
N LEU A 261 2.66 24.49 -9.17
CA LEU A 261 1.69 24.98 -8.21
C LEU A 261 2.31 26.12 -7.37
N SER A 262 1.46 26.96 -6.79
CA SER A 262 1.93 28.12 -6.03
C SER A 262 2.67 27.70 -4.76
N GLU A 263 3.91 28.15 -4.59
CA GLU A 263 4.68 27.85 -3.38
C GLU A 263 4.23 28.64 -2.14
N SER A 264 3.24 29.52 -2.29
CA SER A 264 2.84 30.50 -1.27
C SER A 264 1.63 30.08 -0.42
N SER A 265 0.91 29.02 -0.81
CA SER A 265 -0.32 28.61 -0.14
C SER A 265 -0.49 27.09 -0.13
N PRO A 266 -1.13 26.52 0.90
CA PRO A 266 -1.54 25.11 0.87
C PRO A 266 -2.56 24.86 -0.24
N HIS A 267 -2.53 23.65 -0.80
CA HIS A 267 -3.39 23.20 -1.88
C HIS A 267 -4.41 22.17 -1.41
N SER A 268 -5.58 22.16 -2.04
CA SER A 268 -6.60 21.12 -1.90
C SER A 268 -6.80 20.41 -3.23
N LEU A 269 -6.38 19.14 -3.31
CA LEU A 269 -6.58 18.27 -4.46
C LEU A 269 -7.85 17.45 -4.27
N GLU A 270 -8.81 17.58 -5.18
CA GLU A 270 -9.92 16.63 -5.33
C GLU A 270 -9.61 15.69 -6.50
N VAL A 271 -9.82 14.38 -6.32
CA VAL A 271 -9.78 13.38 -7.40
C VAL A 271 -11.05 12.56 -7.36
N ALA A 272 -11.67 12.35 -8.51
CA ALA A 272 -12.92 11.63 -8.61
C ALA A 272 -13.02 10.78 -9.88
N THR A 273 -13.86 9.74 -9.83
CA THR A 273 -14.21 8.93 -10.99
C THR A 273 -15.13 9.70 -11.94
N SER A 274 -14.83 9.64 -13.24
CA SER A 274 -15.73 10.14 -14.28
C SER A 274 -16.87 9.15 -14.55
N TYR A 275 -17.86 9.60 -15.34
CA TYR A 275 -18.90 8.70 -15.85
C TYR A 275 -18.28 7.60 -16.70
N ASN A 276 -18.64 6.36 -16.38
CA ASN A 276 -18.15 5.19 -17.10
C ASN A 276 -19.31 4.25 -17.46
N ASP A 277 -19.51 4.08 -18.77
CA ASP A 277 -20.51 3.17 -19.33
C ASP A 277 -19.92 1.81 -19.75
N SER A 278 -18.61 1.60 -19.60
CA SER A 278 -17.96 0.35 -19.97
C SER A 278 -18.26 -0.75 -18.96
N SER A 279 -18.34 -1.99 -19.45
CA SER A 279 -18.35 -3.17 -18.59
C SER A 279 -16.98 -3.37 -17.96
N SER A 280 -16.91 -3.57 -16.64
CA SER A 280 -15.66 -3.77 -15.89
C SER A 280 -14.62 -2.64 -16.10
N PRO A 281 -14.94 -1.40 -15.74
CA PRO A 281 -14.00 -0.29 -15.88
C PRO A 281 -12.82 -0.41 -14.91
N GLN A 282 -11.65 0.10 -15.30
CA GLN A 282 -10.52 0.22 -14.39
C GLN A 282 -10.92 1.05 -13.16
N TYR A 283 -10.58 0.56 -11.97
CA TYR A 283 -10.81 1.27 -10.71
C TYR A 283 -9.97 2.55 -10.66
N LEU A 284 -10.58 3.64 -10.16
CA LEU A 284 -9.77 4.71 -9.57
C LEU A 284 -9.21 4.17 -8.26
N THR A 285 -7.89 4.06 -8.20
CA THR A 285 -7.17 3.51 -7.04
C THR A 285 -6.20 4.56 -6.51
N ILE A 286 -6.21 4.75 -5.20
CA ILE A 286 -5.35 5.68 -4.48
C ILE A 286 -4.40 4.86 -3.63
N ASN A 287 -3.12 4.83 -4.01
CA ASN A 287 -2.09 4.12 -3.26
C ASN A 287 -1.29 5.11 -2.39
N TYR A 288 -0.64 6.08 -3.03
CA TYR A 288 0.07 7.16 -2.36
C TYR A 288 0.23 8.36 -3.31
N PHE A 289 0.67 9.47 -2.74
CA PHE A 289 1.03 10.68 -3.45
C PHE A 289 2.53 10.93 -3.32
N MET A 290 3.14 11.50 -4.36
CA MET A 290 4.48 12.09 -4.28
C MET A 290 4.31 13.61 -4.37
N VAL A 291 4.74 14.33 -3.33
CA VAL A 291 4.62 15.78 -3.23
C VAL A 291 6.02 16.38 -3.18
N LYS A 292 6.30 17.33 -4.08
CA LYS A 292 7.49 18.18 -3.92
C LYS A 292 7.15 19.32 -2.99
N THR A 293 7.68 19.32 -1.77
CA THR A 293 7.33 20.32 -0.76
C THR A 293 7.89 21.71 -1.11
N ASN A 294 7.28 22.75 -0.54
CA ASN A 294 7.74 24.13 -0.72
C ASN A 294 8.94 24.43 0.20
N PRO A 295 9.83 25.37 -0.16
CA PRO A 295 10.88 25.85 0.75
C PRO A 295 10.28 26.64 1.94
N ALA A 296 10.73 26.41 3.19
CA ALA A 296 10.26 27.15 4.38
C ALA A 296 10.46 28.67 4.30
N ASN A 297 11.42 29.14 3.50
CA ASN A 297 11.69 30.57 3.35
C ASN A 297 10.68 31.33 2.46
N SER A 298 9.62 30.67 1.96
CA SER A 298 8.52 31.35 1.25
C SER A 298 7.49 31.99 2.20
N THR A 299 7.87 32.25 3.45
CA THR A 299 7.13 33.22 4.27
C THR A 299 7.35 34.60 3.64
N SER A 300 6.39 35.00 2.81
CA SER A 300 6.24 36.37 2.33
C SER A 300 6.55 37.33 3.48
N PRO A 301 7.39 38.36 3.29
CA PRO A 301 7.78 39.25 4.37
C PRO A 301 6.51 39.88 4.93
N GLU A 302 6.04 39.35 6.06
CA GLU A 302 5.00 39.98 6.83
C GLU A 302 5.55 41.37 7.15
N HIS A 303 4.89 42.36 6.55
CA HIS A 303 5.09 43.76 6.85
C HIS A 303 5.14 43.89 8.37
N ALA A 304 6.35 44.03 8.92
CA ALA A 304 6.57 44.52 10.26
C ALA A 304 5.93 45.90 10.30
N SER A 305 4.66 45.92 10.69
CA SER A 305 3.91 47.14 10.93
C SER A 305 4.50 47.71 12.20
N ASN A 306 5.54 48.51 12.01
CA ASN A 306 6.03 49.48 12.98
C ASN A 306 4.84 50.33 13.41
N SER A 307 4.22 49.93 14.52
CA SER A 307 3.20 50.70 15.22
C SER A 307 3.89 51.90 15.87
N SER A 308 4.10 52.94 15.08
CA SER A 308 4.42 54.27 15.56
C SER A 308 3.24 54.80 16.36
N SER A 309 3.45 54.95 17.67
CA SER A 309 2.54 55.59 18.60
C SER A 309 2.35 57.06 18.20
N SER A 310 1.17 57.39 17.65
CA SER A 310 0.71 58.77 17.59
C SER A 310 -0.74 58.85 18.11
N SER A 311 -0.90 59.79 19.03
CA SER A 311 -2.05 60.05 19.89
C SER A 311 -3.28 60.56 19.14
N SER A 312 -4.46 60.01 19.51
CA SER A 312 -5.78 60.64 19.75
C SER A 312 -6.29 61.76 18.81
N PRO A 313 -7.62 61.84 18.50
CA PRO A 313 -8.68 61.69 19.50
C PRO A 313 -10.03 61.05 19.08
N ASN A 314 -10.77 60.63 20.11
CA ASN A 314 -12.23 60.56 20.29
C ASN A 314 -13.14 60.05 19.16
N SER A 315 -13.75 58.89 19.40
CA SER A 315 -15.18 58.67 19.12
C SER A 315 -15.78 57.49 19.91
N SER A 316 -16.72 57.84 20.79
CA SER A 316 -17.91 57.10 21.26
C SER A 316 -17.85 55.59 21.54
N ASN A 317 -17.99 55.29 22.83
CA ASN A 317 -18.36 54.01 23.45
C ASN A 317 -19.55 53.31 22.77
N LEU A 318 -19.34 52.06 22.34
CA LEU A 318 -20.38 51.06 22.12
C LEU A 318 -19.98 49.78 22.86
N SER A 319 -20.62 49.54 24.01
CA SER A 319 -20.45 48.34 24.81
C SER A 319 -21.15 47.15 24.15
N HIS A 320 -20.39 46.20 23.61
CA HIS A 320 -20.91 44.88 23.25
C HIS A 320 -20.88 43.96 24.48
N GLY A 321 -22.07 43.65 24.99
CA GLY A 321 -22.27 42.58 25.96
C GLY A 321 -22.04 41.23 25.28
N SER A 322 -21.24 40.37 25.91
CA SER A 322 -20.99 39.03 25.43
C SER A 322 -22.23 38.16 25.60
N ASP A 323 -22.78 37.68 24.47
CA ASP A 323 -23.91 36.74 24.42
C ASP A 323 -23.47 35.32 24.84
N VAL A 324 -23.21 35.16 26.14
CA VAL A 324 -22.84 33.88 26.77
C VAL A 324 -23.99 32.86 26.73
N GLY A 325 -25.23 33.33 26.55
CA GLY A 325 -26.43 32.47 26.58
C GLY A 325 -26.46 31.38 25.50
N SER A 326 -25.92 31.66 24.31
CA SER A 326 -25.99 30.76 23.16
C SER A 326 -25.04 29.57 23.28
N ILE A 327 -23.88 29.78 23.90
CA ILE A 327 -22.85 28.74 24.08
C ILE A 327 -23.27 27.75 25.18
N VAL A 328 -23.89 28.25 26.26
CA VAL A 328 -24.32 27.38 27.37
C VAL A 328 -25.52 26.51 26.98
N GLY A 329 -26.41 26.99 26.10
CA GLY A 329 -27.57 26.23 25.62
C GLY A 329 -27.20 24.99 24.81
N GLY A 330 -26.14 25.07 23.98
CA GLY A 330 -25.68 23.95 23.16
C GLY A 330 -25.13 22.79 23.98
N ILE A 331 -24.38 23.08 25.05
CA ILE A 331 -23.73 22.05 25.88
C ILE A 331 -24.77 21.26 26.68
N ILE A 332 -25.75 21.95 27.27
CA ILE A 332 -26.81 21.28 28.05
C ILE A 332 -27.69 20.41 27.14
N GLY A 333 -28.03 20.91 25.95
CA GLY A 333 -28.78 20.14 24.95
C GLY A 333 -28.00 18.90 24.45
N GLY A 334 -26.69 19.05 24.22
CA GLY A 334 -25.81 17.95 23.81
C GLY A 334 -25.70 16.84 24.85
N LEU A 335 -25.56 17.18 26.13
CA LEU A 335 -25.48 16.19 27.21
C LEU A 335 -26.78 15.39 27.38
N VAL A 336 -27.93 16.06 27.30
CA VAL A 336 -29.24 15.38 27.36
C VAL A 336 -29.46 14.49 26.14
N GLY A 337 -29.11 14.98 24.94
CA GLY A 337 -29.19 14.20 23.69
C GLY A 337 -28.29 12.96 23.70
N LEU A 338 -27.05 13.10 24.20
CA LEU A 338 -26.10 11.99 24.30
C LEU A 338 -26.56 10.93 25.31
N ALA A 339 -27.09 11.35 26.47
CA ALA A 339 -27.65 10.43 27.45
C ALA A 339 -28.85 9.63 26.89
N ALA A 340 -29.74 10.29 26.15
CA ALA A 340 -30.87 9.64 25.48
C ALA A 340 -30.40 8.64 24.40
N LEU A 341 -29.37 8.98 23.62
CA LEU A 341 -28.79 8.09 22.60
C LEU A 341 -28.14 6.85 23.22
N ILE A 342 -27.38 7.00 24.32
CA ILE A 342 -26.78 5.88 25.04
C ILE A 342 -27.86 4.96 25.62
N ALA A 343 -28.91 5.53 26.22
CA ALA A 343 -30.05 4.76 26.72
C ALA A 343 -30.76 3.98 25.60
N LEU A 344 -30.94 4.60 24.42
CA LEU A 344 -31.53 3.94 23.26
C LEU A 344 -30.67 2.78 22.74
N ILE A 345 -29.35 2.97 22.60
CA ILE A 345 -28.43 1.91 22.17
C ILE A 345 -28.42 0.77 23.19
N TYR A 346 -28.38 1.07 24.49
CA TYR A 346 -28.45 0.07 25.55
C TYR A 346 -29.75 -0.73 25.48
N TYR A 347 -30.89 -0.07 25.28
CA TYR A 347 -32.20 -0.71 25.12
C TYR A 347 -32.24 -1.62 23.88
N LEU A 348 -31.71 -1.18 22.74
CA LEU A 348 -31.64 -1.98 21.52
C LEU A 348 -30.70 -3.19 21.65
N ARG A 349 -29.55 -3.03 22.33
CA ARG A 349 -28.63 -4.15 22.61
C ARG A 349 -29.24 -5.16 23.58
N ARG A 350 -29.95 -4.70 24.61
CA ARG A 350 -30.69 -5.57 25.54
C ARG A 350 -31.79 -6.35 24.82
N ARG A 351 -32.48 -5.71 23.86
CA ARG A 351 -33.49 -6.39 23.03
C ARG A 351 -32.88 -7.47 22.12
N ARG A 352 -31.70 -7.22 21.53
CA ARG A 352 -31.04 -8.19 20.63
C ARG A 352 -30.46 -9.41 21.35
N ARG A 353 -30.01 -9.29 22.60
CA ARG A 353 -29.43 -10.44 23.34
C ARG A 353 -30.43 -11.56 23.62
N ASN A 354 -31.73 -11.31 23.53
CA ASN A 354 -32.75 -12.32 23.78
C ASN A 354 -33.13 -13.15 22.52
N GLN A 355 -32.47 -12.97 21.37
CA GLN A 355 -32.80 -13.69 20.13
C GLN A 355 -31.75 -14.72 19.64
N TYR A 356 -30.67 -14.98 20.40
CA TYR A 356 -29.58 -15.88 19.97
C TYR A 356 -29.45 -17.22 20.73
N SER A 357 -30.49 -17.68 21.43
CA SER A 357 -30.45 -18.96 22.16
C SER A 357 -31.16 -20.14 21.47
N GLY A 358 -31.46 -20.07 20.17
CA GLY A 358 -32.34 -21.05 19.50
C GLY A 358 -31.83 -21.77 18.24
N MET A 359 -30.59 -21.57 17.79
CA MET A 359 -30.04 -22.33 16.66
C MET A 359 -28.97 -23.31 17.13
N MET A 360 -29.43 -24.44 17.69
CA MET A 360 -28.63 -25.65 17.78
C MET A 360 -28.66 -26.31 16.39
N LEU A 361 -27.48 -26.46 15.78
CA LEU A 361 -27.28 -27.11 14.50
C LEU A 361 -27.62 -28.60 14.67
N ASP A 362 -28.78 -29.03 14.15
CA ASP A 362 -29.14 -30.44 14.02
C ASP A 362 -28.26 -31.06 12.92
N LEU A 363 -27.27 -31.86 13.35
CA LEU A 363 -26.29 -32.55 12.50
C LEU A 363 -26.74 -33.98 12.17
N THR A 364 -28.05 -34.26 12.17
CA THR A 364 -28.58 -35.60 11.91
C THR A 364 -29.72 -35.62 10.91
N GLY A 365 -29.37 -35.80 9.63
CA GLY A 365 -30.29 -36.19 8.56
C GLY A 365 -29.94 -35.46 7.25
N GLY A 366 -29.71 -36.09 6.11
CA GLY A 366 -30.06 -37.43 5.67
C GLY A 366 -30.44 -37.35 4.19
N GLY A 367 -29.54 -37.83 3.31
CA GLY A 367 -29.83 -38.19 1.91
C GLY A 367 -29.28 -37.24 0.83
N PRO A 368 -29.27 -37.68 -0.45
CA PRO A 368 -28.83 -38.98 -0.93
C PRO A 368 -27.89 -38.85 -2.15
N GLY A 369 -27.00 -39.83 -2.35
CA GLY A 369 -26.39 -40.05 -3.68
C GLY A 369 -24.90 -40.35 -3.66
N TYR A 370 -24.52 -41.55 -3.24
CA TYR A 370 -23.26 -42.14 -3.68
C TYR A 370 -23.51 -43.54 -4.24
N TYR A 371 -23.00 -43.70 -5.44
CA TYR A 371 -22.98 -44.87 -6.29
C TYR A 371 -22.36 -46.06 -5.55
N LYS A 372 -23.11 -47.16 -5.60
CA LYS A 372 -22.72 -48.51 -5.25
C LYS A 372 -21.67 -48.97 -6.26
N LEU A 373 -20.47 -49.32 -5.79
CA LEU A 373 -19.53 -50.13 -6.56
C LEU A 373 -19.26 -51.42 -5.78
N ASP A 374 -19.52 -52.53 -6.46
CA ASP A 374 -19.53 -53.87 -5.92
C ASP A 374 -18.17 -54.32 -5.41
N GLY A 375 -18.21 -55.09 -4.34
CA GLY A 375 -17.03 -55.60 -3.65
C GLY A 375 -16.28 -56.69 -4.42
N ARG A 376 -14.97 -56.71 -4.21
CA ARG A 376 -14.14 -57.90 -4.41
C ARG A 376 -12.87 -57.82 -3.56
N GLY A 377 -12.80 -58.70 -2.55
CA GLY A 377 -11.56 -59.37 -2.10
C GLY A 377 -10.61 -58.60 -1.18
N GLY A 378 -10.51 -59.10 0.06
CA GLY A 378 -9.29 -59.35 0.84
C GLY A 378 -8.12 -58.38 0.75
N ASP A 379 -7.79 -57.72 1.85
CA ASP A 379 -6.65 -58.11 2.68
C ASP A 379 -6.52 -57.15 3.88
N THR A 380 -6.43 -57.73 5.08
CA THR A 380 -6.14 -57.02 6.31
C THR A 380 -4.68 -56.60 6.32
N LEU A 381 -4.40 -55.32 6.09
CA LEU A 381 -3.07 -54.75 6.33
C LEU A 381 -2.95 -54.31 7.79
N GLU A 382 -2.22 -55.13 8.53
CA GLU A 382 -1.64 -54.86 9.84
C GLU A 382 -0.69 -53.65 9.76
N VAL A 383 -0.98 -52.61 10.54
CA VAL A 383 -0.16 -51.40 10.61
C VAL A 383 1.03 -51.66 11.52
N THR A 384 2.21 -51.82 10.94
CA THR A 384 3.47 -51.80 11.70
C THR A 384 3.95 -50.36 11.92
N PRO A 385 4.39 -50.00 13.14
CA PRO A 385 4.90 -48.67 13.41
C PRO A 385 6.29 -48.44 12.79
N PHE A 386 6.49 -47.24 12.29
CA PHE A 386 7.69 -46.78 11.59
C PHE A 386 8.91 -46.74 12.53
N VAL A 387 9.95 -47.51 12.23
CA VAL A 387 11.26 -47.43 12.90
C VAL A 387 12.25 -46.77 11.93
N SER A 388 12.84 -45.64 12.34
CA SER A 388 13.88 -44.94 11.59
C SER A 388 15.16 -45.78 11.48
N PRO A 389 15.77 -45.93 10.29
CA PRO A 389 17.06 -46.58 10.18
C PRO A 389 18.21 -45.61 10.53
N ALA A 390 19.16 -46.13 11.30
CA ALA A 390 20.42 -45.48 11.65
C ALA A 390 21.34 -45.32 10.42
N PRO A 391 22.28 -44.35 10.43
CA PRO A 391 23.11 -44.00 9.28
C PRO A 391 24.27 -44.99 9.10
N GLY A 392 24.41 -45.57 7.92
CA GLY A 392 25.59 -46.37 7.59
C GLY A 392 25.63 -46.94 6.17
N SER A 393 26.68 -46.56 5.43
CA SER A 393 27.31 -47.24 4.28
C SER A 393 26.53 -47.37 2.96
N TYR A 394 26.85 -46.47 2.01
CA TYR A 394 26.61 -46.68 0.57
C TYR A 394 27.81 -47.42 -0.07
N PRO A 395 27.59 -48.41 -0.95
CA PRO A 395 28.64 -49.01 -1.79
C PRO A 395 28.86 -48.19 -3.10
N PRO A 396 30.02 -48.34 -3.77
CA PRO A 396 30.40 -47.51 -4.91
C PRO A 396 29.67 -47.92 -6.19
N ALA A 397 29.15 -46.92 -6.90
CA ALA A 397 28.59 -47.08 -8.23
C ALA A 397 29.71 -47.37 -9.25
N LYS A 398 29.52 -48.45 -10.02
CA LYS A 398 30.38 -48.85 -11.14
C LYS A 398 30.10 -47.98 -12.36
N TYR A 399 31.16 -47.43 -12.95
CA TYR A 399 31.15 -46.85 -14.29
C TYR A 399 30.91 -47.94 -15.33
N ALA A 400 30.00 -47.69 -16.26
CA ALA A 400 29.86 -48.44 -17.51
C ALA A 400 30.26 -47.52 -18.67
N GLU A 401 31.18 -48.04 -19.48
CA GLU A 401 31.83 -47.41 -20.62
C GLU A 401 31.22 -47.93 -21.94
N ALA A 402 31.38 -47.12 -23.00
CA ALA A 402 31.12 -47.38 -24.43
C ALA A 402 29.65 -47.40 -24.89
N THR A 403 29.27 -46.84 -26.05
CA THR A 403 29.94 -46.99 -27.35
C THR A 403 29.68 -45.83 -28.31
N ALA A 404 30.67 -45.56 -29.15
CA ALA A 404 30.69 -44.62 -30.25
C ALA A 404 29.68 -44.92 -31.36
N TYR A 405 29.13 -43.86 -31.98
CA TYR A 405 28.60 -43.90 -33.34
C TYR A 405 29.18 -42.73 -34.15
N THR A 406 30.00 -43.10 -35.14
CA THR A 406 30.45 -42.26 -36.24
C THR A 406 29.32 -42.07 -37.25
N GLY A 407 29.11 -40.83 -37.72
CA GLY A 407 28.18 -40.51 -38.79
C GLY A 407 28.51 -39.15 -39.40
N GLN A 408 29.13 -39.22 -40.58
CA GLN A 408 29.74 -38.14 -41.34
C GLN A 408 28.71 -37.37 -42.19
N SER A 409 29.04 -36.11 -42.48
CA SER A 409 28.68 -35.30 -43.66
C SER A 409 27.21 -34.89 -43.89
N SER A 410 26.96 -33.58 -43.93
CA SER A 410 26.86 -32.83 -45.19
C SER A 410 26.81 -31.32 -44.95
N ALA A 411 27.52 -30.61 -45.81
CA ALA A 411 27.69 -29.17 -45.85
C ALA A 411 26.40 -28.42 -46.23
N ASN A 412 26.25 -27.20 -45.72
CA ASN A 412 25.76 -26.07 -46.52
C ASN A 412 26.21 -24.75 -45.87
N SER A 413 27.29 -24.23 -46.42
CA SER A 413 27.69 -22.83 -46.37
C SER A 413 26.75 -21.98 -47.22
N PHE A 414 26.25 -20.86 -46.70
CA PHE A 414 26.00 -19.68 -47.53
C PHE A 414 26.33 -18.40 -46.79
N ALA A 415 26.97 -17.53 -47.57
CA ALA A 415 27.75 -16.40 -47.15
C ALA A 415 26.91 -15.13 -46.95
N THR A 416 27.47 -14.31 -46.07
CA THR A 416 27.31 -12.88 -45.88
C THR A 416 27.61 -12.10 -47.17
N SER A 417 26.70 -11.20 -47.58
CA SER A 417 27.00 -9.89 -48.20
C SER A 417 25.71 -9.24 -48.70
N GLY A 418 25.51 -7.94 -48.46
CA GLY A 418 24.49 -7.19 -49.20
C GLY A 418 24.00 -5.91 -48.54
N SER A 419 24.86 -4.89 -48.53
CA SER A 419 24.50 -3.48 -48.43
C SER A 419 23.54 -3.05 -49.55
N GLY A 420 22.53 -2.21 -49.26
CA GLY A 420 21.88 -1.40 -50.32
C GLY A 420 20.48 -0.85 -50.01
N ALA A 421 20.43 0.47 -49.82
CA ALA A 421 19.42 1.42 -50.31
C ALA A 421 17.98 1.42 -49.77
N SER A 422 17.57 2.63 -49.34
CA SER A 422 16.20 3.16 -49.23
C SER A 422 15.41 3.02 -50.54
N PRO A 423 14.05 3.09 -50.51
CA PRO A 423 13.41 4.41 -50.57
C PRO A 423 12.08 4.54 -49.79
N LEU A 424 11.67 5.80 -49.64
CA LEU A 424 10.34 6.30 -49.27
C LEU A 424 9.17 5.54 -49.94
N PRO A 425 7.95 5.68 -49.38
CA PRO A 425 6.96 6.38 -50.19
C PRO A 425 6.16 7.45 -49.47
N SER A 426 5.76 8.38 -50.33
CA SER A 426 4.89 9.54 -50.23
C SER A 426 3.45 9.26 -49.81
N ALA A 427 2.88 10.32 -49.23
CA ALA A 427 1.48 10.68 -49.08
C ALA A 427 0.46 10.07 -50.07
N SER A 428 -0.71 9.73 -49.54
CA SER A 428 -1.99 9.94 -50.23
C SER A 428 -3.11 10.20 -49.23
N SER A 429 -4.00 11.07 -49.68
CA SER A 429 -5.10 11.75 -49.01
C SER A 429 -6.45 11.04 -49.19
N SER A 430 -7.46 11.53 -48.44
CA SER A 430 -8.92 11.32 -48.58
C SER A 430 -9.45 10.01 -48.00
N SER A 431 -10.61 9.92 -47.33
CA SER A 431 -11.85 10.68 -47.50
C SER A 431 -12.79 10.51 -46.29
N SER A 432 -13.60 11.55 -46.10
CA SER A 432 -14.90 11.66 -45.42
C SER A 432 -15.71 10.38 -45.13
N SER A 433 -16.24 10.28 -43.91
CA SER A 433 -17.61 9.80 -43.68
C SER A 433 -18.26 10.47 -42.47
N SER A 434 -19.22 11.33 -42.81
CA SER A 434 -20.25 11.94 -41.96
C SER A 434 -21.27 10.91 -41.48
N HIS A 435 -21.69 10.94 -40.21
CA HIS A 435 -23.04 10.51 -39.78
C HIS A 435 -23.41 11.00 -38.36
N PRO A 436 -24.72 11.06 -38.03
CA PRO A 436 -25.30 12.26 -37.44
C PRO A 436 -25.70 12.17 -35.95
N ASN A 437 -25.89 13.37 -35.39
CA ASN A 437 -26.60 13.69 -34.16
C ASN A 437 -27.93 12.94 -33.99
N ARG A 438 -28.11 12.29 -32.83
CA ARG A 438 -29.42 12.00 -32.25
C ARG A 438 -29.42 12.33 -30.76
N SER A 439 -30.06 13.44 -30.44
CA SER A 439 -30.45 13.84 -29.10
C SER A 439 -31.69 13.05 -28.65
N SER A 440 -31.63 12.43 -27.48
CA SER A 440 -32.82 12.01 -26.74
C SER A 440 -32.64 12.32 -25.26
N GLY A 441 -33.33 13.36 -24.79
CA GLY A 441 -33.43 13.70 -23.37
C GLY A 441 -34.31 12.69 -22.63
N TRP A 442 -33.95 12.41 -21.37
CA TRP A 442 -34.68 11.55 -20.46
C TRP A 442 -34.81 12.22 -19.08
N ASP A 443 -36.03 12.13 -18.53
CA ASP A 443 -36.57 12.80 -17.34
C ASP A 443 -36.40 11.91 -16.08
N PRO A 444 -35.84 12.41 -14.96
CA PRO A 444 -35.45 11.58 -13.81
C PRO A 444 -36.52 11.36 -12.72
N ASN A 445 -37.79 11.75 -12.88
CA ASN A 445 -38.77 11.65 -11.77
C ASN A 445 -39.58 10.34 -11.68
N ARG A 446 -38.93 9.18 -11.51
CA ARG A 446 -39.66 7.96 -11.13
C ARG A 446 -38.78 6.97 -10.38
N PHE A 447 -39.02 6.76 -9.08
CA PHE A 447 -39.32 5.44 -8.50
C PHE A 447 -39.72 5.57 -7.02
N VAL A 448 -40.80 4.86 -6.67
CA VAL A 448 -41.39 4.74 -5.33
C VAL A 448 -41.17 3.32 -4.80
N THR A 449 -40.92 3.28 -3.49
CA THR A 449 -40.74 2.19 -2.53
C THR A 449 -41.78 1.06 -2.49
N SER A 450 -41.38 -0.13 -2.01
CA SER A 450 -42.22 -0.92 -1.08
C SER A 450 -41.41 -1.82 -0.13
N LYS A 451 -41.88 -1.92 1.11
CA LYS A 451 -41.45 -2.77 2.24
C LYS A 451 -42.65 -3.62 2.68
N ASN A 452 -42.42 -4.81 3.25
CA ASN A 452 -43.12 -5.32 4.46
C ASN A 452 -42.61 -6.70 4.93
N PRO A 453 -42.50 -6.95 6.26
CA PRO A 453 -42.30 -8.28 6.85
C PRO A 453 -43.46 -8.74 7.75
N ARG A 454 -43.53 -10.04 8.07
CA ARG A 454 -44.46 -10.64 9.06
C ARG A 454 -43.71 -11.38 10.18
N ILE A 455 -44.32 -11.36 11.36
CA ILE A 455 -43.88 -11.87 12.67
C ILE A 455 -44.76 -13.08 13.05
N MET A 456 -44.20 -14.09 13.74
CA MET A 456 -44.95 -14.96 14.66
C MET A 456 -44.09 -15.35 15.89
N THR A 457 -44.80 -15.48 17.01
CA THR A 457 -44.42 -15.67 18.42
C THR A 457 -44.76 -17.08 18.90
N VAL A 458 -43.92 -17.74 19.74
CA VAL A 458 -44.33 -18.83 20.68
C VAL A 458 -43.38 -18.94 21.90
N GLU A 459 -44.01 -19.22 23.06
CA GLU A 459 -43.60 -19.69 24.42
C GLU A 459 -42.41 -20.69 24.51
N SER A 460 -41.41 -20.52 25.38
CA SER A 460 -41.26 -20.78 26.84
C SER A 460 -41.00 -22.25 27.22
N ASP A 461 -39.80 -22.56 27.76
CA ASP A 461 -39.64 -23.23 29.06
C ASP A 461 -38.17 -23.33 29.53
N GLU A 462 -38.04 -23.43 30.85
CA GLU A 462 -36.84 -23.38 31.69
C GLU A 462 -35.79 -24.45 31.40
N GLN A 463 -34.50 -24.11 31.49
CA GLN A 463 -33.52 -24.92 32.25
C GLN A 463 -32.18 -24.24 32.51
N ARG A 464 -31.74 -24.37 33.77
CA ARG A 464 -30.54 -23.84 34.41
C ARG A 464 -29.23 -24.31 33.75
N ARG A 465 -28.27 -23.40 33.57
CA ARG A 465 -26.83 -23.73 33.47
C ARG A 465 -25.95 -22.78 34.29
N SER A 466 -25.00 -23.42 34.97
CA SER A 466 -23.91 -22.89 35.78
C SER A 466 -22.93 -22.03 34.95
N GLN A 467 -22.45 -20.94 35.55
CA GLN A 467 -21.48 -20.03 34.97
C GLN A 467 -20.17 -20.11 35.75
N ILE A 468 -19.07 -20.46 35.07
CA ILE A 468 -17.70 -20.30 35.56
C ILE A 468 -17.26 -18.89 35.16
N ARG A 469 -16.71 -18.15 36.13
CA ARG A 469 -16.33 -16.75 35.98
C ARG A 469 -14.85 -16.60 36.29
N GLN A 470 -14.06 -16.30 35.26
CA GLN A 470 -12.67 -15.90 35.41
C GLN A 470 -12.62 -14.37 35.53
N HIS A 471 -11.94 -13.90 36.57
CA HIS A 471 -11.79 -12.48 36.87
C HIS A 471 -10.38 -12.05 36.50
N GLU A 472 -10.28 -11.00 35.68
CA GLU A 472 -9.07 -10.19 35.53
C GLU A 472 -9.42 -8.80 36.03
N ASP A 473 -8.87 -8.41 37.18
CA ASP A 473 -8.84 -7.01 37.62
C ASP A 473 -7.68 -6.79 38.60
N SER A 474 -6.78 -5.89 38.21
CA SER A 474 -5.80 -5.22 39.07
C SER A 474 -6.46 -3.98 39.69
N GLY A 475 -7.14 -4.16 40.81
CA GLY A 475 -7.87 -3.08 41.47
C GLY A 475 -8.02 -3.31 42.97
N VAL A 476 -7.45 -2.38 43.75
CA VAL A 476 -7.45 -2.27 45.22
C VAL A 476 -8.77 -2.73 45.86
N ARG A 477 -8.69 -3.69 46.79
CA ARG A 477 -9.82 -4.14 47.62
C ARG A 477 -9.69 -3.60 49.05
N LEU A 478 -10.75 -2.96 49.54
CA LEU A 478 -10.94 -2.66 50.97
C LEU A 478 -11.30 -3.97 51.71
N PRO A 479 -10.83 -4.16 52.96
CA PRO A 479 -11.00 -5.44 53.65
C PRO A 479 -12.44 -5.64 54.13
N SER A 480 -13.02 -6.79 53.78
CA SER A 480 -14.20 -7.33 54.46
C SER A 480 -13.76 -8.11 55.70
N VAL A 481 -14.38 -7.79 56.83
CA VAL A 481 -14.18 -8.40 58.14
C VAL A 481 -14.64 -9.85 58.11
N GLY A 482 -13.69 -10.77 58.26
CA GLY A 482 -13.93 -12.20 58.45
C GLY A 482 -12.61 -12.96 58.50
N HIS A 483 -12.31 -13.55 59.66
CA HIS A 483 -11.04 -14.18 59.98
C HIS A 483 -10.55 -15.22 58.96
N GLU A 484 -9.46 -14.90 58.28
CA GLU A 484 -8.48 -15.89 57.81
C GLU A 484 -7.10 -15.22 57.81
N GLU A 485 -6.15 -15.81 58.55
CA GLU A 485 -4.78 -15.32 58.67
C GLU A 485 -4.01 -15.69 57.39
N ILE A 486 -3.73 -14.70 56.56
CA ILE A 486 -2.91 -14.85 55.35
C ILE A 486 -1.52 -14.31 55.67
N VAL A 487 -0.52 -15.18 55.65
CA VAL A 487 0.90 -14.82 55.78
C VAL A 487 1.44 -14.49 54.39
N ASP A 488 1.69 -13.20 54.16
CA ASP A 488 2.36 -12.72 52.95
C ASP A 488 3.88 -12.94 53.05
N VAL A 489 4.43 -13.71 52.12
CA VAL A 489 5.88 -13.90 51.97
C VAL A 489 6.38 -13.01 50.82
N PRO A 490 7.27 -12.05 51.07
CA PRO A 490 7.81 -11.19 50.02
C PRO A 490 8.74 -11.95 49.07
N PRO A 491 8.87 -11.52 47.80
CA PRO A 491 9.77 -12.14 46.85
C PRO A 491 11.23 -11.96 47.28
N THR A 492 11.99 -13.06 47.27
CA THR A 492 13.45 -13.07 47.44
C THR A 492 14.13 -12.51 46.19
N TYR A 493 14.86 -11.41 46.37
CA TYR A 493 15.77 -10.88 45.36
C TYR A 493 17.09 -11.67 45.40
N THR A 494 17.54 -12.15 44.24
CA THR A 494 18.89 -12.68 44.06
C THR A 494 19.88 -11.52 44.00
N GLU A 495 20.94 -11.59 44.80
CA GLU A 495 22.06 -10.64 44.72
C GLU A 495 22.91 -10.87 43.47
N SER A 496 23.37 -9.74 42.93
CA SER A 496 24.26 -9.45 41.78
C SER A 496 25.03 -10.57 41.11
#